data_AF-A0A1I1KKP8-F1
#
_entry.id   AF-A0A1I1KKP8-F1
#
_cell.length_a   1.000
_cell.length_b   1.000
_cell.length_c   1.000
_cell.angle_alpha   90.00
_cell.angle_beta   90.00
_cell.angle_gamma   90.00
#
_symmetry.space_group_name_H-M   'P 1'
#
loop_
_entity.id
_entity.type
_entity.pdbx_description
1 polymer ?
#
loop_
_entity_poly.entity_id
_entity_poly.type
_entity_poly.pdbx_seq_one_letter_code
_entity_poly.pdbx_strand_id
1 'polypeptide(L)'
;MSAADMEPPRRPALSRAHQVHRFLGRLHEVLDTVDSDRVWSLSSVELGECLREAYAAQARLAELTLALLAQAGSSGLAAHDGVVSMPAWLRDQVRLAPGAAKREVTLADALAERRLVREGLAAGAFPAASAAVVVDALDALPPEVDADVAVRAEQHLVGEAHAHDTGVLRRDR
;
A
#
# COMPACT_ATOMS: atom_id res chain seq x y z
N MET A 1 -13.40 -28.13 -3.86
CA MET A 1 -13.99 -26.81 -4.18
C MET A 1 -12.93 -26.01 -4.89
N SER A 2 -13.09 -25.79 -6.20
CA SER A 2 -12.12 -25.03 -6.97
C SER A 2 -12.26 -23.55 -6.65
N ALA A 3 -11.17 -22.78 -6.66
CA ALA A 3 -11.23 -21.33 -6.50
C ALA A 3 -12.12 -20.66 -7.58
N ALA A 4 -12.35 -21.35 -8.70
CA ALA A 4 -13.25 -20.93 -9.78
C ALA A 4 -14.75 -21.01 -9.42
N ASP A 5 -15.15 -21.77 -8.38
CA ASP A 5 -16.56 -21.90 -7.96
C ASP A 5 -17.00 -20.82 -6.96
N MET A 6 -16.09 -19.94 -6.52
CA MET A 6 -16.43 -18.84 -5.64
C MET A 6 -16.83 -17.63 -6.48
N GLU A 7 -18.12 -17.51 -6.77
CA GLU A 7 -18.70 -16.29 -7.34
C GLU A 7 -18.20 -15.09 -6.51
N PRO A 8 -17.44 -14.15 -7.09
CA PRO A 8 -16.96 -12.99 -6.35
C PRO A 8 -18.18 -12.23 -5.81
N PRO A 9 -18.14 -11.74 -4.56
CA PRO A 9 -19.29 -11.04 -4.00
C PRO A 9 -19.65 -9.86 -4.89
N ARG A 10 -20.94 -9.73 -5.25
CA ARG A 10 -21.44 -8.58 -6.02
C ARG A 10 -21.08 -7.28 -5.28
N ARG A 11 -20.25 -6.45 -5.89
CA ARG A 11 -19.75 -5.18 -5.34
C ARG A 11 -20.25 -3.99 -6.18
N PRO A 12 -21.56 -3.72 -6.26
CA PRO A 12 -22.07 -2.65 -7.13
C PRO A 12 -21.47 -1.29 -6.71
N ALA A 13 -20.61 -0.73 -7.57
CA ALA A 13 -19.89 0.50 -7.23
C ALA A 13 -20.82 1.72 -7.16
N LEU A 14 -21.88 1.73 -7.98
CA LEU A 14 -22.77 2.89 -8.16
C LEU A 14 -23.67 3.21 -6.96
N SER A 15 -23.87 2.29 -6.01
CA SER A 15 -24.71 2.51 -4.82
C SER A 15 -23.94 3.12 -3.63
N ARG A 16 -22.64 3.39 -3.77
CA ARG A 16 -21.76 3.76 -2.66
C ARG A 16 -21.60 5.30 -2.55
N ALA A 17 -21.79 5.84 -1.34
CA ALA A 17 -21.79 7.29 -1.10
C ALA A 17 -20.39 7.94 -1.16
N HIS A 18 -19.38 7.32 -0.55
CA HIS A 18 -18.03 7.87 -0.46
C HIS A 18 -17.18 7.55 -1.71
N GLN A 19 -16.35 8.49 -2.18
CA GLN A 19 -15.59 8.31 -3.43
C GLN A 19 -14.64 7.10 -3.38
N VAL A 20 -13.99 6.88 -2.23
CA VAL A 20 -13.05 5.75 -2.05
C VAL A 20 -13.79 4.42 -2.14
N HIS A 21 -14.99 4.34 -1.56
CA HIS A 21 -15.80 3.13 -1.62
C HIS A 21 -16.28 2.83 -3.06
N ARG A 22 -16.65 3.87 -3.83
CA ARG A 22 -16.95 3.73 -5.27
C ARG A 22 -15.73 3.27 -6.06
N PHE A 23 -14.57 3.89 -5.85
CA PHE A 23 -13.32 3.53 -6.51
C PHE A 23 -12.99 2.04 -6.32
N LEU A 24 -12.99 1.55 -5.08
CA LEU A 24 -12.70 0.13 -4.79
C LEU A 24 -13.72 -0.81 -5.44
N GLY A 25 -14.99 -0.41 -5.53
CA GLY A 25 -16.00 -1.16 -6.28
C GLY A 25 -15.66 -1.24 -7.76
N ARG A 26 -15.37 -0.09 -8.37
CA ARG A 26 -15.04 0.00 -9.80
C ARG A 26 -13.74 -0.72 -10.16
N LEU A 27 -12.75 -0.70 -9.27
CA LEU A 27 -11.49 -1.43 -9.43
C LEU A 27 -11.78 -2.92 -9.62
N HIS A 28 -12.63 -3.52 -8.78
CA HIS A 28 -13.02 -4.92 -8.93
C HIS A 28 -13.82 -5.17 -10.21
N GLU A 29 -14.81 -4.33 -10.52
CA GLU A 29 -15.56 -4.46 -11.77
C GLU A 29 -14.67 -4.44 -13.02
N VAL A 30 -13.63 -3.60 -13.04
CA VAL A 30 -12.68 -3.54 -14.17
C VAL A 30 -11.77 -4.77 -14.17
N LEU A 31 -11.26 -5.20 -13.02
CA LEU A 31 -10.43 -6.41 -12.92
C LEU A 31 -11.19 -7.65 -13.38
N ASP A 32 -12.49 -7.74 -13.09
CA ASP A 32 -13.35 -8.85 -13.54
C ASP A 32 -13.49 -8.91 -15.08
N THR A 33 -13.18 -7.81 -15.80
CA THR A 33 -13.17 -7.79 -17.28
C THR A 33 -11.82 -8.14 -17.90
N VAL A 34 -10.76 -8.29 -17.09
CA VAL A 34 -9.41 -8.58 -17.58
C VAL A 34 -9.18 -10.09 -17.62
N ASP A 35 -8.88 -10.62 -18.81
CA ASP A 35 -8.55 -12.02 -19.05
C ASP A 35 -7.02 -12.23 -18.99
N SER A 36 -6.52 -12.72 -17.85
CA SER A 36 -5.09 -12.99 -17.67
C SER A 36 -4.57 -14.16 -18.51
N ASP A 37 -5.42 -15.00 -19.09
CA ASP A 37 -4.98 -16.12 -19.92
C ASP A 37 -4.47 -15.66 -21.29
N ARG A 38 -4.63 -14.37 -21.64
CA ARG A 38 -4.16 -13.78 -22.90
C ARG A 38 -2.80 -13.09 -22.80
N VAL A 39 -2.18 -13.03 -21.62
CA VAL A 39 -0.89 -12.33 -21.43
C VAL A 39 0.24 -12.87 -22.30
N TRP A 40 0.15 -14.14 -22.75
CA TRP A 40 1.13 -14.75 -23.67
C TRP A 40 1.18 -14.05 -25.04
N SER A 41 0.13 -13.31 -25.42
CA SER A 41 0.03 -12.62 -26.70
C SER A 41 0.69 -11.24 -26.71
N LEU A 42 1.13 -10.74 -25.54
CA LEU A 42 1.85 -9.48 -25.45
C LEU A 42 3.22 -9.58 -26.11
N SER A 43 3.59 -8.56 -26.89
CA SER A 43 4.98 -8.37 -27.30
C SER A 43 5.87 -8.08 -26.09
N SER A 44 7.19 -8.22 -26.25
CA SER A 44 8.13 -7.91 -25.17
C SER A 44 8.07 -6.45 -24.70
N VAL A 45 7.74 -5.52 -25.62
CA VAL A 45 7.58 -4.09 -25.30
C VAL A 45 6.34 -3.88 -24.44
N GLU A 46 5.19 -4.39 -24.90
CA GLU A 46 3.92 -4.29 -24.16
C GLU A 46 4.01 -4.98 -22.81
N LEU A 47 4.62 -6.17 -22.74
CA LEU A 47 4.82 -6.88 -21.47
C LEU A 47 5.63 -6.05 -20.48
N GLY A 48 6.71 -5.41 -20.94
CA GLY A 48 7.53 -4.53 -20.11
C GLY A 48 6.76 -3.31 -19.60
N GLU A 49 5.95 -2.69 -20.45
CA GLU A 49 5.07 -1.57 -20.08
C GLU A 49 4.01 -2.00 -19.07
N CYS A 50 3.30 -3.09 -19.35
CA CYS A 50 2.29 -3.67 -18.45
C CYS A 50 2.87 -3.99 -17.07
N LEU A 51 4.08 -4.55 -17.00
CA LEU A 51 4.72 -4.84 -15.71
C LEU A 51 5.02 -3.55 -14.93
N ARG A 52 5.58 -2.52 -15.56
CA ARG A 52 5.85 -1.24 -14.89
C ARG A 52 4.57 -0.58 -14.38
N GLU A 53 3.54 -0.53 -15.21
CA GLU A 53 2.24 0.04 -14.85
C GLU A 53 1.56 -0.77 -13.74
N ALA A 54 1.65 -2.11 -13.76
CA ALA A 54 1.10 -2.96 -12.71
C ALA A 54 1.77 -2.72 -11.36
N TYR A 55 3.10 -2.63 -11.31
CA TYR A 55 3.83 -2.34 -10.06
C TYR A 55 3.56 -0.91 -9.56
N ALA A 56 3.47 0.08 -10.46
CA ALA A 56 3.06 1.43 -10.08
C ALA A 56 1.63 1.44 -9.51
N ALA A 57 0.69 0.75 -10.16
CA ALA A 57 -0.69 0.63 -9.66
C ALA A 57 -0.75 -0.09 -8.30
N GLN A 58 0.07 -1.12 -8.07
CA GLN A 58 0.19 -1.78 -6.78
C GLN A 58 0.69 -0.83 -5.68
N ALA A 59 1.70 -0.01 -5.96
CA ALA A 59 2.20 0.99 -5.00
C ALA A 59 1.14 2.04 -4.64
N ARG A 60 0.40 2.53 -5.65
CA ARG A 60 -0.70 3.49 -5.45
C ARG A 60 -1.85 2.89 -4.64
N LEU A 61 -2.20 1.63 -4.92
CA LEU A 61 -3.22 0.92 -4.15
C LEU A 61 -2.74 0.66 -2.72
N ALA A 62 -1.46 0.31 -2.53
CA ALA A 62 -0.87 0.13 -1.21
C ALA A 62 -0.93 1.43 -0.38
N GLU A 63 -0.64 2.59 -0.98
CA GLU A 63 -0.81 3.88 -0.31
C GLU A 63 -2.24 4.07 0.19
N LEU A 64 -3.23 3.89 -0.68
CA LEU A 64 -4.63 4.03 -0.33
C LEU A 64 -5.03 3.04 0.78
N THR A 65 -4.56 1.80 0.71
CA THR A 65 -4.80 0.78 1.75
C THR A 65 -4.19 1.21 3.09
N LEU A 66 -2.95 1.69 3.12
CA LEU A 66 -2.28 2.17 4.33
C LEU A 66 -2.98 3.41 4.90
N ALA A 67 -3.43 4.33 4.06
CA ALA A 67 -4.22 5.49 4.49
C ALA A 67 -5.57 5.08 5.12
N LEU A 68 -6.26 4.09 4.54
CA LEU A 68 -7.48 3.52 5.12
C LEU A 68 -7.20 2.81 6.46
N LEU A 69 -6.06 2.13 6.59
CA LEU A 69 -5.66 1.49 7.84
C LEU A 69 -5.37 2.50 8.95
N ALA A 70 -4.64 3.57 8.64
CA ALA A 70 -4.39 4.65 9.60
C ALA A 70 -5.71 5.30 10.06
N GLN A 71 -6.64 5.54 9.13
CA GLN A 71 -7.97 6.06 9.46
C GLN A 71 -8.80 5.07 10.29
N ALA A 72 -8.72 3.77 10.01
CA ALA A 72 -9.42 2.74 10.77
C ALA A 72 -8.87 2.61 12.20
N GLY A 73 -7.57 2.78 12.38
CA GLY A 73 -6.91 2.87 13.69
C GLY A 73 -7.42 4.05 14.51
N SER A 74 -7.46 5.25 13.91
CA SER A 74 -7.91 6.46 14.60
C SER A 74 -9.42 6.53 14.84
N SER A 75 -10.23 5.90 13.98
CA SER A 75 -11.69 5.85 14.15
C SER A 75 -12.18 4.77 15.11
N GLY A 76 -11.30 3.89 15.59
CA GLY A 76 -11.66 2.77 16.46
C GLY A 76 -12.46 1.67 15.76
N LEU A 77 -12.21 1.40 14.47
CA LEU A 77 -12.94 0.37 13.71
C LEU A 77 -12.88 -1.01 14.37
N ALA A 78 -11.72 -1.42 14.87
CA ALA A 78 -11.59 -2.70 15.57
C ALA A 78 -12.54 -2.78 16.78
N ALA A 79 -12.62 -1.72 17.59
CA ALA A 79 -13.52 -1.67 18.74
C ALA A 79 -15.00 -1.67 18.33
N HIS A 80 -15.34 -0.97 17.24
CA HIS A 80 -16.69 -0.99 16.65
C HIS A 80 -17.14 -2.42 16.30
N ASP A 81 -16.23 -3.24 15.77
CA ASP A 81 -16.47 -4.63 15.39
C ASP A 81 -16.24 -5.63 16.55
N GLY A 82 -15.99 -5.16 17.78
CA GLY A 82 -15.75 -6.00 18.95
C GLY A 82 -14.39 -6.73 18.95
N VAL A 83 -13.44 -6.28 18.12
CA VAL A 83 -12.10 -6.82 17.99
C VAL A 83 -11.09 -5.98 18.80
N VAL A 84 -10.14 -6.66 19.46
CA VAL A 84 -9.22 -6.04 20.43
C VAL A 84 -8.18 -5.07 19.83
N SER A 85 -7.89 -5.17 18.52
CA SER A 85 -6.89 -4.31 17.86
C SER A 85 -7.00 -4.39 16.33
N MET A 86 -6.44 -3.40 15.63
CA MET A 86 -6.38 -3.43 14.16
C MET A 86 -5.59 -4.62 13.58
N PRO A 87 -4.44 -5.05 14.13
CA PRO A 87 -3.78 -6.27 13.66
C PRO A 87 -4.65 -7.53 13.85
N ALA A 88 -5.41 -7.61 14.95
CA ALA A 88 -6.39 -8.70 15.14
C ALA A 88 -7.52 -8.62 14.12
N TRP A 89 -8.04 -7.42 13.85
CA TRP A 89 -9.07 -7.19 12.83
C TRP A 89 -8.59 -7.62 11.44
N LEU A 90 -7.36 -7.29 11.05
CA LEU A 90 -6.77 -7.72 9.77
C LEU A 90 -6.62 -9.25 9.66
N ARG A 91 -6.30 -9.93 10.76
CA ARG A 91 -6.26 -11.40 10.80
C ARG A 91 -7.66 -11.99 10.61
N ASP A 92 -8.64 -11.42 11.32
CA ASP A 92 -9.99 -11.96 11.40
C ASP A 92 -10.88 -11.58 10.22
N GLN A 93 -10.58 -10.51 9.50
CA GLN A 93 -11.36 -10.04 8.34
C GLN A 93 -10.63 -10.24 7.02
N VAL A 94 -9.30 -10.05 6.98
CA VAL A 94 -8.49 -10.10 5.75
C VAL A 94 -7.60 -11.36 5.69
N ARG A 95 -7.55 -12.17 6.76
CA ARG A 95 -6.74 -13.40 6.85
C ARG A 95 -5.24 -13.16 6.70
N LEU A 96 -4.75 -11.97 7.03
CA LEU A 96 -3.30 -11.71 7.05
C LEU A 96 -2.62 -12.50 8.16
N ALA A 97 -1.42 -13.01 7.88
CA ALA A 97 -0.57 -13.62 8.90
C ALA A 97 -0.26 -12.60 10.02
N PRO A 98 -0.09 -13.01 11.29
CA PRO A 98 0.08 -12.07 12.40
C PRO A 98 1.22 -11.06 12.21
N GLY A 99 2.37 -11.52 11.71
CA GLY A 99 3.51 -10.64 11.43
C GLY A 99 3.25 -9.67 10.28
N ALA A 100 2.50 -10.07 9.26
CA ALA A 100 2.11 -9.18 8.16
C ALA A 100 1.12 -8.12 8.63
N ALA A 101 0.08 -8.53 9.37
CA ALA A 101 -0.91 -7.62 9.93
C ALA A 101 -0.27 -6.54 10.83
N LYS A 102 0.70 -6.93 11.67
CA LYS A 102 1.44 -5.97 12.50
C LYS A 102 2.25 -4.99 11.65
N ARG A 103 3.00 -5.48 10.63
CA ARG A 103 3.80 -4.62 9.76
C ARG A 103 2.94 -3.62 8.98
N GLU A 104 1.79 -4.02 8.46
CA GLU A 104 0.86 -3.13 7.76
C GLU A 104 0.37 -2.00 8.66
N VAL A 105 -0.07 -2.32 9.89
CA VAL A 105 -0.53 -1.30 10.85
C VAL A 105 0.61 -0.37 11.26
N THR A 106 1.79 -0.92 11.59
CA THR A 106 2.96 -0.09 11.94
C THR A 106 3.36 0.83 10.79
N LEU A 107 3.38 0.34 9.55
CA LEU A 107 3.71 1.16 8.38
C LEU A 107 2.65 2.24 8.14
N ALA A 108 1.36 1.89 8.28
CA ALA A 108 0.26 2.85 8.13
C ALA A 108 0.35 3.99 9.15
N ASP A 109 0.60 3.65 10.42
CA ASP A 109 0.74 4.63 11.50
C ASP A 109 1.95 5.54 11.26
N ALA A 110 3.11 4.97 10.89
CA ALA A 110 4.32 5.74 10.64
C ALA A 110 4.16 6.68 9.42
N LEU A 111 3.51 6.22 8.35
CA LEU A 111 3.28 7.04 7.15
C LEU A 111 2.35 8.23 7.40
N ALA A 112 1.52 8.22 8.44
CA ALA A 112 0.66 9.36 8.77
C ALA A 112 1.46 10.67 8.95
N GLU A 113 2.71 10.56 9.42
CA GLU A 113 3.62 11.68 9.67
C GLU A 113 4.69 11.87 8.57
N ARG A 114 4.69 11.04 7.51
CA ARG A 114 5.72 11.01 6.45
C ARG A 114 5.12 11.35 5.09
N ARG A 115 4.84 12.64 4.90
CA ARG A 115 4.09 13.14 3.75
C ARG A 115 4.75 12.82 2.41
N LEU A 116 6.07 12.98 2.29
CA LEU A 116 6.76 12.78 1.00
C LEU A 116 6.83 11.31 0.63
N VAL A 117 7.01 10.42 1.63
CA VAL A 117 6.97 8.98 1.41
C VAL A 117 5.59 8.55 0.90
N ARG A 118 4.52 9.07 1.51
CA ARG A 118 3.15 8.84 1.05
C ARG A 118 2.91 9.36 -0.37
N GLU A 119 3.34 10.58 -0.68
CA GLU A 119 3.19 11.15 -2.03
C GLU A 119 3.93 10.31 -3.09
N GLY A 120 5.12 9.79 -2.77
CA GLY A 120 5.87 8.87 -3.63
C GLY A 120 5.11 7.57 -3.91
N LEU A 121 4.52 6.95 -2.87
CA LEU A 121 3.67 5.77 -3.05
C LEU A 121 2.40 6.08 -3.86
N ALA A 122 1.73 7.20 -3.58
CA ALA A 122 0.52 7.63 -4.27
C ALA A 122 0.75 7.96 -5.76
N ALA A 123 1.99 8.31 -6.12
CA ALA A 123 2.45 8.48 -7.49
C ALA A 123 2.86 7.16 -8.16
N GLY A 124 3.07 6.09 -7.40
CA GLY A 124 3.60 4.81 -7.90
C GLY A 124 5.10 4.83 -8.17
N ALA A 125 5.85 5.72 -7.50
CA ALA A 125 7.26 5.97 -7.78
C ALA A 125 8.21 4.85 -7.29
N PHE A 126 7.78 4.08 -6.28
CA PHE A 126 8.53 2.95 -5.70
C PHE A 126 7.57 2.00 -4.97
N PRO A 127 7.96 0.73 -4.75
CA PRO A 127 7.09 -0.23 -4.06
C PRO A 127 6.95 0.07 -2.56
N ALA A 128 5.88 -0.42 -1.94
CA ALA A 128 5.63 -0.32 -0.48
C ALA A 128 6.79 -0.87 0.37
N ALA A 129 7.53 -1.86 -0.13
CA ALA A 129 8.72 -2.37 0.53
C ALA A 129 9.85 -1.33 0.63
N SER A 130 10.04 -0.46 -0.38
CA SER A 130 10.99 0.66 -0.31
C SER A 130 10.50 1.73 0.67
N ALA A 131 9.20 2.02 0.70
CA ALA A 131 8.63 2.95 1.68
C ALA A 131 8.89 2.50 3.12
N ALA A 132 8.72 1.20 3.41
CA ALA A 132 9.04 0.66 4.73
C ALA A 132 10.52 0.85 5.09
N VAL A 133 11.45 0.67 4.14
CA VAL A 133 12.89 0.92 4.38
C VAL A 133 13.16 2.41 4.65
N VAL A 134 12.53 3.32 3.89
CA VAL A 134 12.66 4.78 4.13
C VAL A 134 12.13 5.16 5.51
N VAL A 135 10.95 4.65 5.88
CA VAL A 135 10.33 4.89 7.20
C VAL A 135 11.25 4.37 8.31
N ASP A 136 11.74 3.13 8.19
CA ASP A 136 12.65 2.54 9.17
C ASP A 136 13.96 3.34 9.32
N ALA A 137 14.44 4.01 8.25
CA ALA A 137 15.62 4.86 8.29
C ALA A 137 15.31 6.21 8.96
N LEU A 138 14.15 6.81 8.66
CA LEU A 138 13.71 8.07 9.28
C LEU A 138 13.42 7.90 10.77
N ASP A 139 12.82 6.78 11.17
CA ASP A 139 12.52 6.48 12.57
C ASP A 139 13.78 6.13 13.38
N ALA A 140 14.90 5.83 12.71
CA ALA A 140 16.20 5.63 13.33
C ALA A 140 16.99 6.94 13.54
N LEU A 141 16.48 8.09 13.06
CA LEU A 141 17.12 9.38 13.31
C LEU A 141 17.12 9.71 14.81
N PRO A 142 18.23 10.22 15.36
CA PRO A 142 18.27 10.65 16.76
C PRO A 142 17.22 11.74 17.05
N PRO A 143 16.59 11.74 18.24
CA PRO A 143 15.57 12.72 18.58
C PRO A 143 16.12 14.16 18.69
N GLU A 144 17.44 14.32 18.79
CA GLU A 144 18.12 15.62 18.81
C GLU A 144 18.28 16.24 17.41
N VAL A 145 17.88 15.53 16.35
CA VAL A 145 17.93 16.04 14.97
C VAL A 145 16.90 17.14 14.78
N ASP A 146 17.35 18.30 14.28
CA ASP A 146 16.48 19.42 13.96
C ASP A 146 15.41 19.05 12.92
N ALA A 147 14.21 19.63 13.05
CA ALA A 147 13.08 19.35 12.17
C ALA A 147 13.41 19.58 10.68
N ASP A 148 14.17 20.65 10.36
CA ASP A 148 14.58 20.94 8.98
C ASP A 148 15.54 19.87 8.42
N VAL A 149 16.38 19.29 9.28
CA VAL A 149 17.28 18.19 8.88
C VAL A 149 16.48 16.92 8.65
N ALA A 150 15.49 16.63 9.50
CA ALA A 150 14.59 15.48 9.30
C ALA A 150 13.79 15.59 7.98
N VAL A 151 13.28 16.78 7.64
CA VAL A 151 12.60 17.02 6.35
C VAL A 151 13.54 16.81 5.17
N ARG A 152 14.78 17.30 5.24
CA ARG A 152 15.78 17.10 4.19
C ARG A 152 16.18 15.62 4.06
N ALA A 153 16.26 14.89 5.17
CA ALA A 153 16.50 13.45 5.17
C ALA A 153 15.35 12.71 4.47
N GLU A 154 14.09 13.06 4.76
CA GLU A 154 12.93 12.48 4.08
C GLU A 154 12.97 12.73 2.56
N GLN A 155 13.24 13.99 2.15
CA GLN A 155 13.40 14.33 0.73
C GLN A 155 14.49 13.50 0.04
N HIS A 156 15.65 13.38 0.69
CA HIS A 156 16.77 12.61 0.15
C HIS A 156 16.43 11.13 0.01
N LEU A 157 15.90 10.50 1.06
CA LEU A 157 15.58 9.08 1.07
C LEU A 157 14.44 8.72 0.11
N VAL A 158 13.48 9.61 -0.10
CA VAL A 158 12.44 9.46 -1.13
C VAL A 158 13.05 9.52 -2.54
N GLY A 159 14.02 10.42 -2.76
CA GLY A 159 14.80 10.47 -3.99
C GLY A 159 15.57 9.17 -4.24
N GLU A 160 16.24 8.65 -3.21
CA GLU A 160 16.95 7.36 -3.28
C GLU A 160 16.00 6.19 -3.55
N ALA A 161 14.83 6.17 -2.91
CA ALA A 161 13.82 5.13 -3.14
C ALA A 161 13.25 5.15 -4.58
N HIS A 162 13.23 6.32 -5.22
CA HIS A 162 12.83 6.45 -6.63
C HIS A 162 13.94 5.98 -7.59
N ALA A 163 15.20 6.24 -7.26
CA ALA A 163 16.34 5.93 -8.12
C ALA A 163 16.83 4.48 -8.01
N HIS A 164 16.62 3.83 -6.87
CA HIS A 164 17.25 2.55 -6.53
C HIS A 164 16.24 1.47 -6.14
N ASP A 165 16.63 0.21 -6.35
CA ASP A 165 15.85 -0.93 -5.84
C ASP A 165 15.91 -1.02 -4.31
N THR A 166 14.90 -1.69 -3.72
CA THR A 166 14.77 -1.85 -2.25
C THR A 166 15.99 -2.52 -1.61
N GLY A 167 16.73 -3.35 -2.35
CA GLY A 167 17.92 -4.04 -1.87
C GLY A 167 19.12 -3.09 -1.70
N VAL A 168 19.36 -2.23 -2.69
CA VAL A 168 20.35 -1.15 -2.64
C VAL A 168 20.01 -0.18 -1.51
N LEU A 169 18.75 0.28 -1.47
CA LEU A 169 18.28 1.21 -0.43
C LEU A 169 18.50 0.70 1.00
N ARG A 170 18.40 -0.63 1.22
CA ARG A 170 18.63 -1.24 2.54
C ARG A 170 20.10 -1.22 2.95
N ARG A 171 21.04 -1.22 2.00
CA ARG A 171 22.48 -1.20 2.27
C ARG A 171 22.99 0.21 2.60
N ASP A 172 22.36 1.22 2.02
CA ASP A 172 22.82 2.61 2.08
C ASP A 172 22.10 3.45 3.15
N ARG A 173 21.27 2.82 4.01
CA ARG A 173 20.56 3.47 5.13
C ARG A 173 21.43 3.62 6.39
#